data_AF-U2Y7T3-F1
#
_entry.id   AF-U2Y7T3-F1
#
_cell.length_a   1.000
_cell.length_b   1.000
_cell.length_c   1.000
_cell.angle_alpha   90.00
_cell.angle_beta   90.00
_cell.angle_gamma   90.00
#
_symmetry.space_group_name_H-M   'P 1'
#
loop_
_entity.id
_entity.type
_entity.pdbx_description
1 polymer ?
#
loop_
_entity_poly.entity_id
_entity_poly.type
_entity_poly.pdbx_seq_one_letter_code
_entity_poly.pdbx_strand_id
1 'polypeptide(L)'
;MYVHYFFVPRFFLVFLVFTAMHFGGTRAMGYGFIFGFLYDCVYTELLGVYAFAYTLIAYLAGKAMKWFHQNWFVASLLSLLSIMLLDSYVYGIQLLIGRTDWSFSVFWDRRLWPTLLLNVAFLLVFSYPLERRLAKIRRFEQEE
;
A
#
# COMPACT_ATOMS: atom_id res chain seq x y z
N MET A 1 -18.18 23.92 12.01
CA MET A 1 -16.92 23.19 12.28
C MET A 1 -16.72 22.23 11.12
N TYR A 2 -15.87 22.55 10.14
CA TYR A 2 -15.76 21.73 8.92
C TYR A 2 -15.11 20.39 9.26
N VAL A 3 -15.91 19.32 9.30
CA VAL A 3 -15.42 17.95 9.47
C VAL A 3 -14.88 17.49 8.12
N HIS A 4 -13.61 17.80 7.84
CA HIS A 4 -12.94 17.29 6.65
C HIS A 4 -12.45 15.86 6.92
N TYR A 5 -13.21 14.88 6.43
CA TYR A 5 -12.75 13.52 6.29
C TYR A 5 -11.70 13.45 5.17
N PHE A 6 -10.55 12.85 5.47
CA PHE A 6 -9.47 12.70 4.49
C PHE A 6 -9.53 11.32 3.86
N PHE A 7 -10.08 11.27 2.65
CA PHE A 7 -10.10 10.07 1.83
C PHE A 7 -8.78 9.99 1.04
N VAL A 8 -7.87 9.12 1.45
CA VAL A 8 -6.58 8.96 0.76
C VAL A 8 -6.63 7.72 -0.14
N PRO A 9 -6.74 7.87 -1.47
CA PRO A 9 -6.64 6.72 -2.36
C PRO A 9 -5.21 6.15 -2.33
N ARG A 10 -5.05 4.90 -1.87
CA ARG A 10 -3.75 4.21 -1.78
C ARG A 10 -3.57 3.23 -2.94
N PHE A 11 -4.00 3.61 -4.15
CA PHE A 11 -4.02 2.75 -5.34
C PHE A 11 -2.62 2.26 -5.74
N PHE A 12 -1.61 3.12 -5.61
CA PHE A 12 -0.23 2.75 -5.90
C PHE A 12 0.25 1.61 -5.00
N LEU A 13 -0.09 1.66 -3.71
CA LEU A 13 0.31 0.62 -2.76
C LEU A 13 -0.39 -0.71 -3.06
N VAL A 14 -1.67 -0.67 -3.45
CA VAL A 14 -2.37 -1.87 -3.95
C VAL A 14 -1.63 -2.46 -5.14
N PHE A 15 -1.30 -1.65 -6.15
CA PHE A 15 -0.55 -2.11 -7.31
C PHE A 15 0.82 -2.70 -6.95
N LEU A 16 1.51 -2.09 -5.99
CA LEU A 16 2.80 -2.55 -5.48
C LEU A 16 2.70 -3.95 -4.85
N VAL A 17 1.70 -4.18 -4.00
CA VAL A 17 1.44 -5.48 -3.37
C VAL A 17 1.14 -6.54 -4.42
N PHE A 18 0.27 -6.24 -5.38
CA PHE A 18 -0.07 -7.17 -6.46
C PHE A 18 1.15 -7.50 -7.35
N THR A 19 1.99 -6.51 -7.63
CA THR A 19 3.27 -6.69 -8.34
C THR A 19 4.22 -7.59 -7.54
N ALA A 20 4.35 -7.37 -6.23
CA ALA A 20 5.18 -8.20 -5.34
C ALA A 20 4.74 -9.66 -5.35
N MET A 21 3.43 -9.90 -5.50
CA MET A 21 2.88 -11.25 -5.53
C MET A 21 3.12 -11.97 -6.86
N HIS A 22 3.04 -11.27 -7.99
CA HIS A 22 3.14 -11.90 -9.32
C HIS A 22 4.57 -11.97 -9.84
N PHE A 23 5.36 -10.93 -9.62
CA PHE A 23 6.72 -10.79 -10.17
C PHE A 23 7.81 -10.91 -9.09
N GLY A 24 7.42 -11.11 -7.82
CA GLY A 24 8.31 -11.33 -6.69
C GLY A 24 8.67 -10.06 -5.92
N GLY A 25 9.03 -10.26 -4.64
CA GLY A 25 9.33 -9.18 -3.70
C GLY A 25 10.50 -8.29 -4.13
N THR A 26 11.56 -8.85 -4.73
CA THR A 26 12.76 -8.07 -5.12
C THR A 26 12.45 -7.02 -6.17
N ARG A 27 11.69 -7.37 -7.22
CA ARG A 27 11.29 -6.42 -8.27
C ARG A 27 10.37 -5.34 -7.68
N ALA A 28 9.41 -5.75 -6.87
CA ALA A 28 8.50 -4.82 -6.20
C ALA A 28 9.19 -3.89 -5.20
N MET A 29 10.23 -4.34 -4.49
CA MET A 29 11.05 -3.48 -3.63
C MET A 29 11.72 -2.36 -4.42
N GLY A 30 12.27 -2.67 -5.60
CA GLY A 30 12.87 -1.66 -6.48
C GLY A 30 11.85 -0.60 -6.90
N TYR A 31 10.65 -1.01 -7.33
CA TYR A 31 9.57 -0.08 -7.61
C TYR A 31 9.13 0.71 -6.37
N GLY A 32 8.99 0.05 -5.23
CA GLY A 32 8.60 0.67 -3.97
C GLY A 32 9.58 1.75 -3.53
N PHE A 33 10.87 1.50 -3.68
CA PHE A 33 11.92 2.46 -3.35
C PHE A 33 11.88 3.68 -4.28
N ILE A 34 11.91 3.46 -5.61
CA ILE A 34 11.95 4.55 -6.59
C ILE A 34 10.70 5.43 -6.48
N PHE A 35 9.51 4.82 -6.48
CA PHE A 35 8.27 5.57 -6.41
C PHE A 35 8.01 6.15 -5.02
N GLY A 36 8.43 5.47 -3.96
CA GLY A 36 8.33 6.01 -2.59
C GLY A 36 9.26 7.21 -2.41
N PHE A 37 10.48 7.17 -2.96
CA PHE A 37 11.39 8.30 -2.94
C PHE A 37 10.87 9.47 -3.78
N LEU A 38 10.30 9.19 -4.96
CA LEU A 38 9.65 10.21 -5.76
C LEU A 38 8.47 10.83 -5.01
N TYR A 39 7.68 10.01 -4.32
CA TYR A 39 6.56 10.48 -3.50
C TYR A 39 7.06 11.39 -2.37
N ASP A 40 8.11 10.97 -1.67
CA ASP A 40 8.71 11.77 -0.61
C ASP A 40 9.17 13.14 -1.13
N CYS A 41 9.84 13.17 -2.29
CA CYS A 41 10.37 14.39 -2.89
C CYS A 41 9.29 15.37 -3.37
N VAL A 42 8.16 14.86 -3.88
CA VAL A 42 7.09 15.69 -4.47
C VAL A 42 6.05 16.11 -3.44
N TYR A 43 5.70 15.23 -2.51
CA TYR A 43 4.51 15.39 -1.65
C TYR A 43 4.81 15.57 -0.17
N THR A 44 6.06 15.37 0.26
CA THR A 44 6.40 15.44 1.68
C THR A 44 7.64 16.28 1.91
N GLU A 45 7.76 16.84 3.10
CA GLU A 45 8.97 17.54 3.53
C GLU A 45 10.02 16.58 4.12
N LEU A 46 9.65 15.32 4.37
CA LEU A 46 10.48 14.31 5.02
C LEU A 46 10.91 13.25 4.01
N LEU A 47 12.15 13.36 3.54
CA LEU A 47 12.74 12.38 2.62
C LEU A 47 12.90 11.02 3.28
N GLY A 48 12.43 9.97 2.61
CA GLY A 48 12.68 8.58 2.97
C GLY A 48 11.54 7.87 3.72
N VAL A 49 10.50 8.59 4.17
CA VAL A 49 9.38 8.00 4.91
C VAL A 49 8.61 7.01 4.02
N TYR A 50 8.13 7.46 2.86
CA TYR A 50 7.42 6.60 1.92
C TYR A 50 8.37 5.67 1.16
N ALA A 51 9.60 6.10 0.84
CA ALA A 51 10.60 5.24 0.22
C ALA A 51 10.85 3.98 1.08
N PHE A 52 11.05 4.16 2.38
CA PHE A 52 11.26 3.06 3.31
C PHE A 52 10.00 2.23 3.49
N ALA A 53 8.85 2.87 3.74
CA ALA A 53 7.59 2.16 3.98
C ALA A 53 7.16 1.31 2.78
N TYR A 54 7.20 1.84 1.56
CA TYR A 54 6.83 1.10 0.35
C TYR A 54 7.79 -0.05 0.07
N THR A 55 9.09 0.15 0.25
CA THR A 55 10.09 -0.91 0.09
C THR A 55 9.86 -2.04 1.10
N LEU A 56 9.63 -1.69 2.37
CA LEU A 56 9.38 -2.66 3.44
C LEU A 56 8.08 -3.44 3.19
N ILE A 57 7.01 -2.75 2.81
CA ILE A 57 5.72 -3.37 2.49
C ILE A 57 5.86 -4.31 1.30
N ALA A 58 6.57 -3.91 0.24
CA ALA A 58 6.81 -4.76 -0.92
C ALA A 58 7.61 -6.03 -0.55
N TYR A 59 8.62 -5.90 0.31
CA TYR A 59 9.38 -7.04 0.83
C TYR A 59 8.49 -8.01 1.62
N LEU A 60 7.72 -7.47 2.58
CA LEU A 60 6.80 -8.27 3.40
C LEU A 60 5.73 -8.94 2.54
N ALA A 61 5.18 -8.22 1.57
CA ALA A 61 4.16 -8.76 0.67
C ALA A 61 4.70 -9.90 -0.19
N GLY A 62 5.89 -9.73 -0.77
CA GLY A 62 6.55 -10.79 -1.53
C GLY A 62 6.92 -12.00 -0.68
N LYS A 63 7.26 -11.81 0.60
CA LYS A 63 7.55 -12.92 1.53
C LYS A 63 6.28 -13.64 1.99
N ALA A 64 5.21 -12.91 2.31
CA ALA A 64 3.91 -13.46 2.70
C ALA A 64 3.33 -14.35 1.58
N MET A 65 3.55 -13.97 0.33
CA MET A 65 3.15 -14.74 -0.84
C MET A 65 3.91 -16.07 -1.03
N LYS A 66 5.12 -16.22 -0.46
CA LYS A 66 5.79 -17.53 -0.43
C LYS A 66 5.12 -18.51 0.55
N TRP A 67 4.42 -17.98 1.55
CA TRP A 67 3.72 -18.77 2.57
C TRP A 67 2.25 -19.00 2.24
N PHE A 68 1.59 -18.03 1.62
CA PHE A 68 0.20 -18.15 1.21
C PHE A 68 0.06 -18.53 -0.27
N HIS A 69 -0.91 -19.40 -0.59
CA HIS A 69 -1.24 -19.76 -1.97
C HIS A 69 -1.72 -18.54 -2.77
N GLN A 70 -1.44 -18.54 -4.08
CA GLN A 70 -1.75 -17.41 -4.97
C GLN A 70 -3.24 -17.33 -5.20
N ASN A 71 -3.90 -16.46 -4.43
CA ASN A 71 -5.33 -16.26 -4.50
C ASN A 71 -5.65 -14.77 -4.38
N TRP A 72 -6.52 -14.24 -5.24
CA TRP A 72 -6.98 -12.84 -5.20
C TRP A 72 -7.46 -12.40 -3.82
N PHE A 73 -8.10 -13.31 -3.08
CA PHE A 73 -8.60 -13.01 -1.75
C PHE A 73 -7.44 -12.66 -0.79
N VAL A 74 -6.36 -13.43 -0.84
CA VAL A 74 -5.15 -13.18 -0.06
C VAL A 74 -4.49 -11.88 -0.51
N ALA A 75 -4.41 -11.63 -1.82
CA ALA A 75 -3.86 -10.38 -2.35
C ALA A 75 -4.61 -9.15 -1.82
N SER A 76 -5.94 -9.23 -1.81
CA SER A 76 -6.81 -8.16 -1.34
C SER A 76 -6.65 -7.93 0.15
N LEU A 77 -6.63 -9.00 0.96
CA LEU A 77 -6.43 -8.91 2.41
C LEU A 77 -5.05 -8.33 2.75
N LEU A 78 -4.00 -8.79 2.06
CA LEU A 78 -2.64 -8.31 2.24
C LEU A 78 -2.51 -6.83 1.83
N SER A 79 -3.19 -6.42 0.77
CA SER A 79 -3.26 -5.00 0.35
C SER A 79 -3.91 -4.14 1.43
N LEU A 80 -5.03 -4.59 2.03
CA LEU A 80 -5.69 -3.87 3.12
C LEU A 80 -4.80 -3.73 4.35
N LEU A 81 -4.16 -4.83 4.78
CA LEU A 81 -3.21 -4.80 5.89
C LEU A 81 -2.05 -3.85 5.61
N SER A 82 -1.56 -3.84 4.38
CA SER A 82 -0.46 -2.96 3.96
C SER A 82 -0.87 -1.48 3.98
N ILE A 83 -2.13 -1.16 3.62
CA ILE A 83 -2.68 0.20 3.74
C ILE A 83 -2.75 0.62 5.20
N MET A 84 -3.30 -0.23 6.07
CA MET A 84 -3.38 0.04 7.52
C MET A 84 -1.99 0.29 8.12
N LEU A 85 -1.02 -0.56 7.74
CA LEU A 85 0.35 -0.48 8.22
C LEU A 85 1.03 0.81 7.75
N LEU A 86 0.88 1.19 6.48
CA LEU A 86 1.41 2.44 5.95
C LEU A 86 0.82 3.66 6.66
N ASP A 87 -0.50 3.74 6.78
CA ASP A 87 -1.16 4.90 7.40
C ASP A 87 -0.74 5.03 8.87
N SER A 88 -0.66 3.92 9.59
CA SER A 88 -0.20 3.88 10.98
C SER A 88 1.27 4.27 11.10
N TYR A 89 2.14 3.81 10.19
CA TYR A 89 3.55 4.19 10.15
C TYR A 89 3.72 5.69 9.91
N VAL A 90 3.05 6.24 8.90
CA VAL A 90 3.11 7.67 8.58
C VAL A 90 2.56 8.51 9.74
N TYR A 91 1.45 8.09 10.36
CA TYR A 91 0.91 8.75 11.55
C TYR A 91 1.92 8.73 12.71
N GLY A 92 2.55 7.59 12.99
CA GLY A 92 3.56 7.46 14.03
C GLY A 92 4.74 8.42 13.81
N ILE A 93 5.26 8.49 12.58
CA ILE A 93 6.34 9.43 12.23
C ILE A 93 5.91 10.88 12.42
N GLN A 94 4.69 11.25 11.98
CA GLN A 94 4.19 12.61 12.15
C GLN A 94 3.95 13.00 13.62
N LEU A 95 3.54 12.03 14.46
CA LEU A 95 3.40 12.23 15.90
C LEU A 95 4.77 12.44 16.56
N LEU A 96 5.78 11.63 16.20
CA LEU A 96 7.14 11.73 16.73
C LEU A 96 7.82 13.06 16.38
N ILE A 97 7.53 13.61 15.21
CA ILE A 97 8.11 14.89 14.74
C ILE A 97 7.28 16.09 15.25
N GLY A 98 6.19 15.85 15.99
CA GLY A 98 5.35 16.91 16.55
C GLY A 98 4.55 17.67 15.49
N ARG A 99 4.30 17.05 14.32
CA ARG A 99 3.47 17.63 13.25
C ARG A 99 1.98 17.43 13.47
N THR A 100 1.60 16.50 14.33
CA THR A 100 0.21 16.25 14.70
C THR A 100 0.09 15.94 16.18
N ASP A 101 -0.87 16.59 16.84
CA ASP A 101 -1.23 16.33 18.25
C ASP A 101 -2.53 15.52 18.36
N TRP A 102 -2.99 14.95 17.25
CA TRP A 102 -4.19 14.13 17.26
C TRP A 102 -3.95 12.88 18.09
N SER A 103 -4.91 12.55 18.95
CA SER A 103 -4.90 11.27 19.64
C SER A 103 -5.18 10.12 18.67
N PHE A 104 -4.76 8.91 19.04
CA PHE A 104 -4.97 7.72 18.21
C PHE A 104 -6.45 7.49 17.86
N SER A 105 -7.38 7.81 18.77
CA SER A 105 -8.82 7.69 18.51
C SER A 105 -9.31 8.64 17.41
N VAL A 106 -8.80 9.87 17.37
CA VAL A 106 -9.14 10.85 16.32
C VAL A 106 -8.56 10.41 14.98
N PHE A 107 -7.33 9.93 14.95
CA PHE A 107 -6.71 9.39 13.74
C PHE A 107 -7.47 8.19 13.17
N TRP A 108 -7.91 7.28 14.04
CA TRP A 108 -8.68 6.11 13.66
C TRP A 108 -9.97 6.50 12.94
N ASP A 109 -10.75 7.38 13.56
CA ASP A 109 -12.08 7.76 13.08
C ASP A 109 -12.02 8.70 11.86
N ARG A 110 -11.10 9.67 11.85
CA ARG A 110 -11.06 10.71 10.81
C ARG A 110 -10.25 10.37 9.57
N ARG A 111 -9.29 9.44 9.67
CA ARG A 111 -8.34 9.17 8.58
C ARG A 111 -8.24 7.71 8.21
N LEU A 112 -8.03 6.80 9.17
CA LEU A 112 -7.92 5.37 8.89
C LEU A 112 -9.23 4.80 8.35
N TRP A 113 -10.34 5.01 9.08
CA TRP A 113 -11.63 4.42 8.71
C TRP A 113 -12.13 4.87 7.32
N PRO A 114 -12.12 6.17 6.99
CA PRO A 114 -12.53 6.63 5.66
C PRO A 114 -11.60 6.15 4.54
N THR A 115 -10.29 6.11 4.82
CA THR A 115 -9.28 5.63 3.86
C THR A 115 -9.45 4.14 3.59
N LEU A 116 -9.66 3.33 4.64
CA LEU A 116 -9.93 1.90 4.50
C LEU A 116 -11.20 1.66 3.70
N LEU A 117 -12.30 2.35 4.03
CA LEU A 117 -13.57 2.18 3.33
C LEU A 117 -13.42 2.45 1.81
N LEU A 118 -12.75 3.54 1.45
CA LEU A 118 -12.48 3.89 0.05
C LEU A 118 -11.64 2.81 -0.65
N ASN A 119 -10.56 2.35 -0.01
CA ASN A 119 -9.66 1.38 -0.62
C ASN A 119 -10.26 -0.03 -0.66
N VAL A 120 -11.13 -0.42 0.29
CA VAL A 120 -11.93 -1.65 0.22
C VAL A 120 -12.87 -1.59 -0.97
N ALA A 121 -13.61 -0.48 -1.15
CA ALA A 121 -14.50 -0.32 -2.29
C ALA A 121 -13.73 -0.42 -3.62
N PHE A 122 -12.54 0.20 -3.69
CA PHE A 122 -11.66 0.07 -4.84
C PHE A 122 -11.19 -1.38 -5.07
N LEU A 123 -10.73 -2.06 -4.01
CA LEU A 123 -10.28 -3.45 -4.09
C LEU A 123 -11.40 -4.38 -4.53
N LEU A 124 -12.63 -4.22 -4.08
CA LEU A 124 -13.75 -5.06 -4.51
C LEU A 124 -14.01 -4.96 -6.02
N VAL A 125 -13.86 -3.76 -6.59
CA VAL A 125 -14.06 -3.54 -8.03
C VAL A 125 -12.84 -3.94 -8.86
N PHE A 126 -11.63 -3.63 -8.37
CA PHE A 126 -10.40 -3.75 -9.15
C PHE A 126 -9.58 -5.01 -8.87
N SER A 127 -9.77 -5.70 -7.75
CA SER A 127 -9.01 -6.92 -7.43
C SER A 127 -9.11 -7.97 -8.55
N TYR A 128 -10.34 -8.23 -9.03
CA TYR A 128 -10.61 -9.22 -10.07
C TYR A 128 -9.96 -8.90 -11.43
N PRO A 129 -10.14 -7.71 -12.04
CA PRO A 129 -9.48 -7.39 -13.30
C PRO A 129 -7.95 -7.29 -13.15
N LEU A 130 -7.46 -6.83 -11.99
CA LEU A 130 -6.01 -6.67 -11.76
C LEU A 130 -5.31 -8.03 -11.67
N GLU A 131 -5.88 -8.99 -10.93
CA GLU A 131 -5.38 -10.37 -10.89
C GLU A 131 -5.36 -10.98 -12.30
N ARG A 132 -6.45 -10.83 -13.06
CA ARG A 132 -6.55 -11.39 -14.42
C ARG A 132 -5.51 -10.79 -15.38
N ARG A 133 -5.22 -9.48 -15.27
CA ARG A 133 -4.21 -8.80 -16.10
C ARG A 133 -2.81 -9.26 -15.73
N LEU A 134 -2.47 -9.30 -14.45
CA LEU A 134 -1.14 -9.68 -13.98
C LEU A 134 -0.85 -11.16 -14.23
N ALA A 135 -1.83 -12.03 -14.03
CA ALA A 135 -1.73 -13.44 -14.38
C ALA A 135 -1.47 -13.63 -15.88
N LYS A 136 -2.08 -12.80 -16.73
CA LYS A 136 -1.84 -12.85 -18.18
C LYS A 136 -0.41 -12.43 -18.53
N ILE A 137 0.09 -11.33 -17.95
CA ILE A 137 1.46 -10.84 -18.19
C ILE A 137 2.48 -11.89 -17.74
N ARG A 138 2.27 -12.51 -16.58
CA ARG A 138 3.15 -13.58 -16.07
C ARG A 138 3.24 -14.77 -17.03
N ARG A 139 2.15 -15.13 -17.71
CA ARG A 139 2.17 -16.23 -18.70
C ARG A 139 3.01 -15.89 -19.93
N PHE A 140 2.94 -14.66 -20.42
CA PHE A 140 3.79 -14.22 -21.54
C PHE A 140 5.28 -14.27 -21.17
N GLU A 141 5.63 -13.85 -19.96
CA GLU A 141 7.02 -13.88 -19.46
C GLU A 141 7.54 -15.33 -19.21
N GLN A 142 6.67 -16.35 -19.28
CA GLN A 142 7.05 -17.76 -19.19
C GLN A 142 7.04 -18.48 -20.56
N GLU A 143 6.44 -17.86 -21.58
CA GLU A 143 6.40 -18.37 -22.97
C GLU A 143 7.55 -17.82 -23.82
N GLU A 144 8.28 -16.80 -23.33
CA GLU A 144 9.56 -16.28 -23.86
C GLU A 144 10.77 -16.91 -23.15
#